data_AF-A0ABD0R7S0-F1
#
_entry.id   AF-A0ABD0R7S0-F1
#
_cell.length_a   1.000
_cell.length_b   1.000
_cell.length_c   1.000
_cell.angle_alpha   90.00
_cell.angle_beta   90.00
_cell.angle_gamma   90.00
#
_symmetry.space_group_name_H-M   'P 1'
#
loop_
_entity.id
_entity.type
_entity.pdbx_description
1 polymer ?
#
loop_
_entity_poly.entity_id
_entity_poly.type
_entity_poly.pdbx_seq_one_letter_code
_entity_poly.pdbx_strand_id
1 'polypeptide(L)'
;TMGKNMSVSNLKQPSLDDGVTSPLIQSNDAATDSYRPVTAELMVHPGYPSQPHQGGCGEGPDDFSQSTDRLHELNTLRDPLVLNYYRQQGILLCAFKDF
;
A
#
# COMPACT_ATOMS: atom_id res chain seq x y z
N THR A 1 5.45 -5.34 9.64
CA THR A 1 4.57 -5.63 8.49
C THR A 1 3.14 -5.23 8.81
N MET A 2 2.28 -5.00 7.81
CA MET A 2 0.85 -4.74 8.06
C MET A 2 0.14 -5.98 8.62
N GLY A 3 0.57 -7.16 8.18
CA GLY A 3 0.18 -8.49 8.61
C GLY A 3 -1.33 -8.68 8.64
N LYS A 4 -1.84 -9.25 9.72
CA LYS A 4 -3.28 -9.45 9.94
C LYS A 4 -4.09 -8.15 9.95
N ASN A 5 -3.47 -7.00 10.19
CA ASN A 5 -4.14 -5.71 10.13
C ASN A 5 -4.35 -5.22 8.69
N MET A 6 -3.75 -5.86 7.68
CA MET A 6 -4.11 -5.56 6.30
C MET A 6 -5.51 -6.10 6.01
N SER A 7 -6.43 -5.23 5.62
CA SER A 7 -7.78 -5.65 5.22
C SER A 7 -8.31 -4.71 4.15
N VAL A 8 -9.27 -5.17 3.36
CA VAL A 8 -9.94 -4.34 2.35
C VAL A 8 -10.50 -3.07 2.99
N SER A 9 -11.10 -3.17 4.18
CA SER A 9 -11.62 -2.02 4.91
C SER A 9 -10.52 -1.04 5.30
N ASN A 10 -9.38 -1.52 5.78
CA ASN A 10 -8.26 -0.67 6.20
C ASN A 10 -7.55 0.01 5.01
N LEU A 11 -7.53 -0.63 3.84
CA LEU A 11 -7.01 -0.04 2.60
C LEU A 11 -7.99 0.95 1.95
N LYS A 12 -9.24 0.96 2.38
CA LYS A 12 -10.29 1.91 1.97
C LYS A 12 -10.49 3.06 2.96
N GLN A 13 -9.69 3.13 4.03
CA GLN A 13 -9.85 4.15 5.05
C GLN A 13 -9.51 5.55 4.49
N PRO A 14 -10.23 6.58 4.94
CA PRO A 14 -10.07 7.97 4.49
C PRO A 14 -8.75 8.63 4.92
N SER A 15 -7.80 7.94 5.57
CA SER A 15 -6.48 8.53 5.83
C SER A 15 -5.65 8.73 4.55
N LEU A 16 -6.01 8.03 3.46
CA LEU A 16 -5.55 8.35 2.11
C LEU A 16 -6.23 9.63 1.57
N ASP A 17 -7.43 9.95 2.04
CA ASP A 17 -8.20 11.15 1.65
C ASP A 17 -7.79 12.40 2.47
N ASP A 18 -7.38 12.25 3.74
CA ASP A 18 -6.91 13.37 4.57
C ASP A 18 -5.57 13.97 4.10
N GLY A 19 -4.77 13.20 3.36
CA GLY A 19 -3.62 13.75 2.63
C GLY A 19 -4.04 14.61 1.43
N VAL A 20 -5.21 14.33 0.84
CA VAL A 20 -5.79 14.98 -0.34
C VAL A 20 -6.52 16.28 0.01
N THR A 21 -6.96 16.45 1.27
CA THR A 21 -7.56 17.68 1.80
C THR A 21 -6.58 18.52 2.60
N SER A 22 -5.35 18.71 2.12
CA SER A 22 -4.60 19.90 2.55
C SER A 22 -5.29 21.14 1.96
N PRO A 23 -5.83 22.08 2.76
CA PRO A 23 -6.30 23.34 2.22
C PRO A 23 -5.09 24.04 1.60
N LEU A 24 -5.08 24.09 0.26
CA LEU A 24 -4.17 24.93 -0.49
C LEU A 24 -4.16 26.30 0.16
N ILE A 25 -2.96 26.78 0.45
CA ILE A 25 -2.67 28.15 0.87
C ILE A 25 -3.58 29.09 0.06
N GLN A 26 -4.44 29.84 0.76
CA GLN A 26 -5.17 30.96 0.17
C GLN A 26 -4.17 32.06 -0.18
N SER A 27 -3.46 31.88 -1.29
CA SER A 27 -2.68 32.92 -1.94
C SER A 27 -3.54 33.50 -3.07
N ASN A 28 -4.02 34.73 -2.85
CA ASN A 28 -4.82 35.53 -3.78
C ASN A 28 -3.99 36.00 -4.98
N ASP A 29 -3.37 35.10 -5.74
CA ASP A 29 -2.64 35.45 -6.96
C ASP A 29 -3.10 34.59 -8.13
N ALA A 30 -3.60 35.28 -9.15
CA ALA A 30 -4.10 34.70 -10.39
C ALA A 30 -2.93 34.22 -11.27
N ALA A 31 -2.48 32.97 -11.10
CA ALA A 31 -1.73 32.23 -12.12
C ALA A 31 -1.58 30.75 -11.76
N THR A 32 -2.03 29.88 -12.67
CA THR A 32 -1.80 28.43 -12.74
C THR A 32 -2.30 27.60 -11.55
N ASP A 33 -3.51 27.06 -11.71
CA ASP A 33 -4.06 25.92 -10.95
C ASP A 33 -3.20 24.67 -11.23
N SER A 34 -2.02 24.60 -10.62
CA SER A 34 -1.16 23.43 -10.71
C SER A 34 -1.70 22.37 -9.75
N TYR A 35 -2.60 21.52 -10.23
CA TYR A 35 -2.99 20.30 -9.52
C TYR A 35 -1.72 19.51 -9.17
N ARG A 36 -1.41 19.42 -7.87
CA ARG A 36 -0.30 18.60 -7.36
C ARG A 36 -0.90 17.32 -6.77
N PRO A 37 -0.71 16.16 -7.43
CA PRO A 37 -1.19 14.90 -6.87
C PRO A 37 -0.45 14.59 -5.56
N VAL A 38 -1.18 14.06 -4.59
CA VAL A 38 -0.60 13.58 -3.33
C VAL A 38 -0.09 12.16 -3.56
N THR A 39 1.16 11.92 -3.19
CA THR A 39 1.80 10.61 -3.30
C THR A 39 1.99 10.01 -1.91
N ALA A 40 1.71 8.71 -1.78
CA ALA A 40 1.97 7.96 -0.56
C ALA A 40 2.57 6.59 -0.89
N GLU A 41 3.43 6.09 0.00
CA GLU A 41 4.04 4.77 -0.11
C GLU A 41 3.49 3.85 0.98
N LEU A 42 3.03 2.67 0.60
CA LEU A 42 2.52 1.66 1.52
C LEU A 42 3.54 0.52 1.66
N MET A 43 4.16 0.42 2.84
CA MET A 43 5.16 -0.62 3.13
C MET A 43 4.48 -1.94 3.53
N VAL A 44 4.69 -2.97 2.71
CA VAL A 44 4.07 -4.29 2.83
C VAL A 44 5.10 -5.40 2.60
N HIS A 45 4.82 -6.61 3.07
CA HIS A 45 5.69 -7.78 2.90
C HIS A 45 4.92 -8.98 2.30
N PRO A 46 4.24 -8.81 1.16
CA PRO A 46 3.47 -9.89 0.55
C PRO A 46 4.38 -11.05 0.16
N GLY A 47 3.86 -12.27 0.27
CA GLY A 47 4.55 -13.45 -0.22
C GLY A 47 4.02 -14.75 0.35
N TYR A 48 4.48 -15.86 -0.23
CA TYR A 48 4.19 -17.18 0.31
C TYR A 48 5.04 -17.42 1.57
N PRO A 49 4.48 -18.09 2.60
CA PRO A 49 5.24 -18.47 3.79
C PRO A 49 6.37 -19.41 3.40
N SER A 50 7.56 -19.14 3.93
CA SER A 50 8.72 -20.01 3.75
C SER A 50 8.49 -21.32 4.49
N GLN A 51 8.94 -22.44 3.92
CA GLN A 51 8.85 -23.73 4.61
C GLN A 51 9.98 -23.87 5.63
N PRO A 52 9.75 -24.59 6.74
CA PRO A 52 10.83 -25.00 7.62
C PRO A 52 11.94 -25.70 6.82
N HIS A 53 13.19 -25.35 7.10
CA HIS A 53 14.38 -25.90 6.44
C HIS A 53 14.56 -25.55 4.95
N GLN A 54 13.75 -24.64 4.39
CA GLN A 54 13.99 -24.08 3.05
C GLN A 54 14.63 -22.69 3.14
N GLY A 55 15.86 -22.56 2.63
CA GLY A 55 16.62 -21.31 2.61
C GLY A 55 17.36 -21.01 3.92
N GLY A 56 18.05 -19.86 3.98
CA GLY A 56 18.91 -19.47 5.09
C GLY A 56 20.34 -20.02 4.99
N CYS A 57 21.30 -19.36 5.65
CA CYS A 57 22.70 -19.77 5.72
C CYS A 57 22.99 -20.74 6.89
N GLY A 58 22.01 -21.57 7.26
CA GLY A 58 22.15 -22.61 8.30
C GLY A 58 20.91 -22.79 9.18
N GLU A 59 20.33 -21.69 9.67
CA GLU A 59 19.24 -21.71 10.68
C GLU A 59 17.83 -21.83 10.09
N GLY A 60 17.68 -21.79 8.76
CA GLY A 60 16.37 -21.74 8.11
C GLY A 60 15.74 -20.34 8.14
N PRO A 61 14.49 -20.20 7.66
CA PRO A 61 13.77 -18.93 7.66
C PRO A 61 13.30 -18.54 9.08
N ASP A 62 13.28 -17.24 9.37
CA ASP A 62 12.74 -16.73 10.64
C ASP A 62 11.21 -16.83 10.72
N ASP A 63 10.65 -16.62 11.92
CA ASP A 63 9.19 -16.68 12.16
C ASP A 63 8.42 -15.72 11.25
N PHE A 64 9.02 -14.57 10.94
CA PHE A 64 8.45 -13.58 10.05
C PHE A 64 8.30 -14.12 8.62
N SER A 65 9.34 -14.74 8.09
CA SER A 65 9.37 -15.33 6.75
C SER A 65 8.42 -16.53 6.62
N GLN A 66 8.16 -17.24 7.72
CA GLN A 66 7.22 -18.35 7.82
C GLN A 66 5.77 -17.92 8.12
N SER A 67 5.53 -16.63 8.35
CA SER A 67 4.20 -16.15 8.76
C SER A 67 3.17 -16.22 7.63
N THR A 68 1.97 -16.74 7.96
CA THR A 68 0.80 -16.71 7.08
C THR A 68 0.28 -15.30 6.81
N ASP A 69 0.70 -14.33 7.62
CA ASP A 69 0.38 -12.92 7.44
C ASP A 69 0.89 -12.39 6.09
N ARG A 70 2.02 -12.89 5.60
CA ARG A 70 2.55 -12.51 4.28
C ARG A 70 1.63 -12.94 3.13
N LEU A 71 1.03 -14.13 3.26
CA LEU A 71 0.06 -14.63 2.30
C LEU A 71 -1.25 -13.85 2.37
N HIS A 72 -1.66 -13.50 3.58
CA HIS A 72 -2.82 -12.65 3.83
C HIS A 72 -2.66 -11.27 3.19
N GLU A 73 -1.49 -10.65 3.34
CA GLU A 73 -1.17 -9.39 2.66
C GLU A 73 -1.19 -9.53 1.13
N LEU A 74 -0.56 -10.58 0.59
CA LEU A 74 -0.54 -10.85 -0.85
C LEU A 74 -1.96 -11.01 -1.42
N ASN A 75 -2.82 -11.75 -0.74
CA ASN A 75 -4.20 -11.97 -1.17
C ASN A 75 -5.01 -10.67 -1.10
N THR A 76 -4.83 -9.87 -0.04
CA THR A 76 -5.55 -8.60 0.12
C THR A 76 -5.15 -7.59 -0.95
N LEU A 77 -3.86 -7.45 -1.26
CA LEU A 77 -3.37 -6.55 -2.32
C LEU A 77 -3.84 -6.95 -3.73
N ARG A 78 -4.13 -8.25 -3.94
CA ARG A 78 -4.67 -8.79 -5.20
C ARG A 78 -6.20 -8.83 -5.25
N ASP A 79 -6.88 -8.44 -4.16
CA ASP A 79 -8.34 -8.49 -4.08
C ASP A 79 -8.96 -7.52 -5.12
N PRO A 80 -9.84 -8.00 -6.01
CA PRO A 80 -10.53 -7.15 -6.97
C PRO A 80 -11.26 -5.95 -6.34
N LEU A 81 -11.75 -6.08 -5.11
CA LEU A 81 -12.42 -5.01 -4.37
C LEU A 81 -11.48 -3.86 -4.00
N VAL A 82 -10.19 -4.15 -3.80
CA VAL A 82 -9.16 -3.13 -3.54
C VAL A 82 -8.79 -2.45 -4.86
N LEU A 83 -8.50 -3.23 -5.91
CA LEU A 83 -8.12 -2.70 -7.21
C LEU A 83 -9.23 -1.83 -7.85
N ASN A 84 -10.48 -2.26 -7.73
CA ASN A 84 -11.62 -1.49 -8.23
C ASN A 84 -11.83 -0.20 -7.42
N TYR A 85 -11.61 -0.24 -6.11
CA TYR A 85 -11.69 0.96 -5.29
C TYR A 85 -10.64 1.98 -5.68
N TYR A 86 -9.38 1.59 -5.88
CA TYR A 86 -8.33 2.52 -6.35
C TYR A 86 -8.71 3.19 -7.66
N ARG A 87 -9.22 2.43 -8.64
CA ARG A 87 -9.72 3.00 -9.90
C ARG A 87 -10.88 3.98 -9.69
N GLN A 88 -11.83 3.65 -8.82
CA GLN A 88 -12.99 4.51 -8.52
C GLN A 88 -12.59 5.82 -7.84
N GLN A 89 -11.55 5.80 -7.00
CA GLN A 89 -11.04 6.99 -6.31
C GLN A 89 -9.98 7.76 -7.12
N GLY A 90 -9.64 7.31 -8.34
CA GLY A 90 -8.57 7.93 -9.13
C GLY A 90 -7.18 7.73 -8.54
N ILE A 91 -7.00 6.77 -7.64
CA ILE A 91 -5.71 6.40 -7.08
C ILE A 91 -4.91 5.64 -8.14
N LEU A 92 -3.75 6.19 -8.48
CA LEU A 92 -2.81 5.58 -9.41
C LEU A 92 -1.77 4.78 -8.63
N LEU A 93 -1.62 3.49 -8.97
CA LEU A 93 -0.52 2.68 -8.49
C LEU A 93 0.68 2.88 -9.42
N CYS A 94 1.73 3.49 -8.91
CA CYS A 94 2.96 3.78 -9.66
C CYS A 94 4.10 2.87 -9.18
N ALA A 95 4.95 2.44 -10.11
CA ALA A 95 6.25 1.87 -9.78
C ALA A 95 7.28 2.99 -9.58
N PHE A 96 8.36 2.71 -8.85
CA PHE A 96 9.44 3.69 -8.64
C PHE A 96 10.01 4.25 -9.96
N LYS A 97 10.05 3.43 -11.02
CA LYS A 97 10.52 3.82 -12.36
C LYS A 97 9.60 4.78 -13.12
N ASP A 98 8.38 4.99 -12.63
CA ASP A 98 7.39 5.87 -13.25
C ASP A 98 7.56 7.34 -12.78
N PHE A 99 8.55 7.60 -11.91
CA PHE A 99 8.99 8.93 -11.45
C PHE A 99 10.26 9.40 -12.15
#